data_AF-A0A5C7TS41-F1
#
_entry.id   AF-A0A5C7TS41-F1
#
_cell.length_a   1.000
_cell.length_b   1.000
_cell.length_c   1.000
_cell.angle_alpha   90.00
_cell.angle_beta   90.00
_cell.angle_gamma   90.00
#
_symmetry.space_group_name_H-M   'P 1'
#
loop_
_entity.id
_entity.type
_entity.pdbx_description
1 polymer ?
#
loop_
_entity_poly.entity_id
_entity_poly.type
_entity_poly.pdbx_seq_one_letter_code
_entity_poly.pdbx_strand_id
1 'polypeptide(L)'
;MAFFSKFTSAISKWYTQQLEPLWFRRRRPQRLAQFVPALATTALPVAQLNLSGTGSSTSPLIRRYQAYYRQFVQAGQPVRRGIAMLLPLCHYADALQFNRQLKKNAGNFWREAEKARRAGLVVQPFMLANHTPDMLAIRRSRKVRAFGPVLDAFTLTLSDLGGAPTQFQPLQLPDAAEHWDLYLGVFKPVSGYQQGDVVTSQQLLAYARLHRIGNMLRYAELMGHAQYQHQGVMSLLHLELVSMLLQRDKPWLQGIDYFSYGALEQGSAGLLFWKRKAQFLPYLLDSASGSPGVTAG
;
A
#
# COMPACT_ATOMS: atom_id res chain seq x y z
N MET A 1 -26.57 -3.10 -15.60
CA MET A 1 -25.37 -2.81 -14.78
C MET A 1 -24.31 -1.93 -15.48
N ALA A 2 -24.10 -2.03 -16.80
CA ALA A 2 -23.06 -1.26 -17.51
C ALA A 2 -23.26 0.28 -17.53
N PHE A 3 -24.50 0.78 -17.48
CA PHE A 3 -24.78 2.21 -17.43
C PHE A 3 -24.40 2.83 -16.08
N PHE A 4 -24.67 2.10 -14.98
CA PHE A 4 -24.33 2.54 -13.62
C PHE A 4 -22.81 2.59 -13.39
N SER A 5 -22.05 1.65 -13.97
CA SER A 5 -20.57 1.68 -13.86
C SER A 5 -19.93 2.82 -14.67
N LYS A 6 -20.49 3.17 -15.83
CA LYS A 6 -20.04 4.33 -16.62
C LYS A 6 -20.35 5.65 -15.91
N PHE A 7 -21.53 5.77 -15.31
CA PHE A 7 -21.94 6.96 -14.56
C PHE A 7 -21.09 7.19 -13.29
N THR A 8 -20.85 6.14 -12.50
CA THR A 8 -19.99 6.24 -11.31
C THR A 8 -18.53 6.55 -11.68
N SER A 9 -18.04 6.01 -12.80
CA SER A 9 -16.72 6.35 -13.33
C SER A 9 -16.61 7.82 -13.75
N ALA A 10 -17.63 8.36 -14.42
CA ALA A 10 -17.65 9.76 -14.85
C ALA A 10 -17.68 10.74 -13.66
N ILE A 11 -18.51 10.47 -12.64
CA ILE A 11 -18.57 11.26 -11.41
C ILE A 11 -17.26 11.17 -10.63
N SER A 12 -16.70 9.97 -10.49
CA SER A 12 -15.40 9.79 -9.83
C SER A 12 -14.30 10.57 -10.54
N LYS A 13 -14.27 10.52 -11.88
CA LYS A 13 -13.32 11.27 -12.69
C LYS A 13 -13.50 12.79 -12.52
N TRP A 14 -14.74 13.28 -12.56
CA TRP A 14 -15.03 14.70 -12.33
C TRP A 14 -14.60 15.15 -10.93
N TYR A 15 -14.95 14.38 -9.89
CA TYR A 15 -14.55 14.65 -8.50
C TYR A 15 -13.02 14.75 -8.37
N THR A 16 -12.30 13.76 -8.89
CA THR A 16 -10.82 13.73 -8.85
C THR A 16 -10.17 14.83 -9.67
N GLN A 17 -10.80 15.27 -10.76
CA GLN A 17 -10.25 16.33 -11.61
C GLN A 17 -10.54 17.74 -11.08
N GLN A 18 -11.72 17.96 -10.51
CA GLN A 18 -12.20 19.31 -10.19
C GLN A 18 -12.15 19.61 -8.68
N LEU A 19 -12.63 18.70 -7.84
CA LEU A 19 -12.78 18.94 -6.41
C LEU A 19 -11.53 18.54 -5.62
N GLU A 20 -10.96 17.37 -5.92
CA GLU A 20 -9.81 16.83 -5.19
C GLU A 20 -8.63 17.82 -5.12
N PRO A 21 -8.24 18.54 -6.19
CA PRO A 21 -7.15 19.52 -6.12
C PRO A 21 -7.43 20.69 -5.14
N LEU A 22 -8.67 21.18 -5.09
CA LEU A 22 -9.06 22.27 -4.19
C LEU A 22 -9.02 21.81 -2.72
N TRP A 23 -9.57 20.62 -2.46
CA TRP A 23 -9.54 20.00 -1.14
C TRP A 23 -8.10 19.72 -0.68
N PHE A 24 -7.23 19.30 -1.59
CA PHE A 24 -5.82 19.05 -1.30
C PHE A 24 -5.10 20.35 -0.95
N ARG A 25 -5.26 21.40 -1.77
CA ARG A 25 -4.67 22.71 -1.51
C ARG A 25 -5.08 23.24 -0.13
N ARG A 26 -6.34 23.08 0.25
CA ARG A 26 -6.85 23.48 1.57
C ARG A 26 -6.25 22.66 2.73
N ARG A 27 -6.13 21.33 2.58
CA ARG A 27 -5.68 20.44 3.66
C ARG A 27 -4.15 20.39 3.82
N ARG A 28 -3.41 20.65 2.75
CA ARG A 28 -1.95 20.46 2.69
C ARG A 28 -1.18 21.18 3.81
N PRO A 29 -1.36 22.49 4.07
CA PRO A 29 -0.57 23.19 5.10
C PRO A 29 -0.76 22.57 6.49
N GLN A 30 -2.02 22.31 6.88
CA GLN A 30 -2.36 21.71 8.16
C GLN A 30 -1.78 20.29 8.33
N ARG A 31 -1.72 19.51 7.24
CA ARG A 31 -1.17 18.15 7.28
C ARG A 31 0.35 18.12 7.28
N LEU A 32 1.00 18.99 6.51
CA LEU A 32 2.46 19.11 6.48
C LEU A 32 3.03 19.50 7.85
N ALA A 33 2.36 20.42 8.55
CA ALA A 33 2.75 20.86 9.90
C ALA A 33 2.84 19.72 10.92
N GLN A 34 2.29 18.53 10.63
CA GLN A 34 2.34 17.36 11.52
C GLN A 34 3.55 16.45 11.32
N PHE A 35 4.38 16.67 10.30
CA PHE A 35 5.59 15.89 10.04
C PHE A 35 6.84 16.65 10.43
N VAL A 36 6.90 17.95 10.14
CA VAL A 36 7.94 18.86 10.60
C VAL A 36 7.32 20.24 10.81
N PRO A 37 7.55 20.90 11.97
CA PRO A 37 7.22 22.31 12.11
C PRO A 37 8.05 23.13 11.11
N ALA A 38 7.40 23.92 10.26
CA ALA A 38 8.02 24.87 9.31
C ALA A 38 8.65 24.32 8.01
N LEU A 39 8.33 23.11 7.54
CA LEU A 39 8.66 22.75 6.14
C LEU A 39 7.71 23.48 5.17
N ALA A 40 8.22 24.56 4.56
CA ALA A 40 7.65 25.06 3.31
C ALA A 40 7.65 23.92 2.27
N THR A 41 6.64 23.88 1.40
CA THR A 41 6.49 22.77 0.43
C THR A 41 7.70 22.63 -0.51
N THR A 42 8.47 23.71 -0.70
CA THR A 42 9.71 23.79 -1.47
C THR A 42 10.90 23.10 -0.83
N ALA A 43 10.83 22.78 0.48
CA ALA A 43 11.91 22.11 1.22
C ALA A 43 11.66 20.60 1.40
N LEU A 44 10.65 20.04 0.73
CA LEU A 44 10.37 18.62 0.79
C LEU A 44 11.41 17.82 0.00
N PRO A 45 11.82 16.64 0.50
CA PRO A 45 12.74 15.77 -0.23
C PRO A 45 12.08 15.27 -1.52
N VAL A 46 12.89 15.09 -2.56
CA VAL A 46 12.47 14.58 -3.86
C VAL A 46 12.84 13.10 -3.97
N ALA A 47 11.87 12.25 -4.26
CA ALA A 47 12.08 10.83 -4.54
C ALA A 47 12.29 10.60 -6.04
N GLN A 48 13.38 9.93 -6.38
CA GLN A 48 13.75 9.60 -7.75
C GLN A 48 13.11 8.27 -8.16
N LEU A 49 12.00 8.35 -8.89
CA LEU A 49 11.26 7.16 -9.31
C LEU A 49 11.80 6.67 -10.65
N ASN A 50 12.29 5.42 -10.65
CA ASN A 50 12.48 4.66 -11.87
C ASN A 50 11.25 3.76 -12.06
N LEU A 51 10.34 4.22 -12.92
CA LEU A 51 9.11 3.50 -13.28
C LEU A 51 9.28 2.61 -14.52
N SER A 52 10.45 2.68 -15.15
CA SER A 52 10.82 1.82 -16.27
C SER A 52 11.39 0.51 -15.71
N GLY A 53 11.12 -0.59 -16.40
CA GLY A 53 11.83 -1.85 -16.12
C GLY A 53 12.98 -2.07 -17.09
N THR A 54 13.93 -2.91 -16.70
CA THR A 54 14.99 -3.45 -17.56
C THR A 54 14.44 -4.41 -18.62
N GLY A 55 13.23 -4.95 -18.42
CA GLY A 55 12.48 -5.68 -19.45
C GLY A 55 11.57 -4.77 -20.28
N SER A 56 11.34 -5.15 -21.55
CA SER A 56 10.38 -4.55 -22.50
C SER A 56 8.90 -4.76 -22.09
N SER A 57 8.61 -4.65 -20.79
CA SER A 57 7.35 -5.00 -20.20
C SER A 57 6.23 -4.10 -20.73
N THR A 58 5.39 -4.69 -21.56
CA THR A 58 4.12 -4.13 -22.04
C THR A 58 3.01 -4.22 -20.99
N SER A 59 3.35 -4.46 -19.71
CA SER A 59 2.38 -4.68 -18.64
C SER A 59 1.39 -3.52 -18.56
N PRO A 60 0.08 -3.76 -18.73
CA PRO A 60 -0.95 -2.74 -18.57
C PRO A 60 -0.90 -2.03 -17.22
N LEU A 61 -0.42 -2.73 -16.18
CA LEU A 61 -0.23 -2.20 -14.83
C LEU A 61 0.83 -1.09 -14.83
N ILE A 62 1.96 -1.31 -15.49
CA ILE A 62 3.04 -0.32 -15.62
C ILE A 62 2.52 0.91 -16.36
N ARG A 63 1.87 0.73 -17.52
CA ARG A 63 1.32 1.87 -18.29
C ARG A 63 0.33 2.69 -17.47
N ARG A 64 -0.55 2.01 -16.73
CA ARG A 64 -1.52 2.68 -15.84
C ARG A 64 -0.81 3.48 -14.75
N TYR A 65 0.24 2.93 -14.14
CA TYR A 65 0.96 3.61 -13.07
C TYR A 65 1.91 4.69 -13.56
N GLN A 66 2.60 4.49 -14.68
CA GLN A 66 3.32 5.57 -15.35
C GLN A 66 2.38 6.72 -15.68
N ALA A 67 1.19 6.46 -16.23
CA ALA A 67 0.19 7.50 -16.48
C ALA A 67 -0.33 8.17 -15.19
N TYR A 68 -0.45 7.43 -14.09
CA TYR A 68 -0.82 7.97 -12.78
C TYR A 68 0.29 8.85 -12.20
N TYR A 69 1.52 8.34 -12.10
CA TYR A 69 2.66 9.03 -11.48
C TYR A 69 3.24 10.15 -12.34
N ARG A 70 3.11 10.12 -13.67
CA ARG A 70 3.41 11.27 -14.55
C ARG A 70 2.61 12.52 -14.15
N GLN A 71 1.48 12.37 -13.48
CA GLN A 71 0.68 13.50 -12.98
C GLN A 71 1.23 14.09 -11.67
N PHE A 72 2.19 13.43 -11.03
CA PHE A 72 2.86 13.84 -9.80
C PHE A 72 4.35 14.16 -10.03
N VAL A 73 4.91 13.70 -11.14
CA VAL A 73 6.27 13.97 -11.59
C VAL A 73 6.27 15.24 -12.44
N GLN A 74 6.58 16.37 -11.82
CA GLN A 74 6.99 17.59 -12.51
C GLN A 74 8.21 18.16 -11.77
N ALA A 75 9.40 17.83 -12.27
CA ALA A 75 10.71 18.39 -11.94
C ALA A 75 10.75 19.32 -10.70
N GLY A 76 10.72 18.72 -9.50
CA GLY A 76 10.94 19.44 -8.23
C GLY A 76 9.92 20.52 -7.85
N GLN A 77 8.78 20.66 -8.55
CA GLN A 77 7.75 21.66 -8.21
C GLN A 77 6.58 21.01 -7.45
N PRO A 78 5.99 21.69 -6.44
CA PRO A 78 4.80 21.20 -5.76
C PRO A 78 3.63 21.15 -6.74
N VAL A 79 3.36 19.95 -7.25
CA VAL A 79 2.34 19.76 -8.27
C VAL A 79 0.96 20.15 -7.72
N ARG A 80 0.06 20.54 -8.62
CA ARG A 80 -1.37 20.74 -8.33
C ARG A 80 -2.04 19.48 -7.76
N ARG A 81 -1.35 18.33 -7.76
CA ARG A 81 -1.80 17.04 -7.22
C ARG A 81 -0.95 16.64 -6.01
N GLY A 82 -1.51 15.80 -5.15
CA GLY A 82 -1.09 15.62 -3.75
C GLY A 82 0.37 15.23 -3.52
N ILE A 83 0.85 15.42 -2.29
CA ILE A 83 2.23 15.11 -1.88
C ILE A 83 2.32 13.61 -1.58
N ALA A 84 3.31 12.90 -2.11
CA ALA A 84 3.44 11.46 -1.89
C ALA A 84 3.86 11.15 -0.46
N MET A 85 3.31 10.08 0.11
CA MET A 85 3.70 9.54 1.41
C MET A 85 4.54 8.30 1.19
N LEU A 86 5.85 8.42 1.37
CA LEU A 86 6.84 7.38 1.09
C LEU A 86 7.62 6.99 2.34
N LEU A 87 7.95 5.71 2.43
CA LEU A 87 8.96 5.18 3.34
C LEU A 87 10.21 4.89 2.48
N PRO A 88 11.28 5.70 2.62
CA PRO A 88 12.53 5.50 1.90
C PRO A 88 13.30 4.33 2.53
N LEU A 89 13.33 3.19 1.86
CA LEU A 89 13.96 1.97 2.37
C LEU A 89 15.48 2.11 2.47
N CYS A 90 16.08 2.96 1.64
CA CYS A 90 17.53 3.24 1.68
C CYS A 90 18.00 3.95 2.96
N HIS A 91 17.09 4.56 3.73
CA HIS A 91 17.44 5.18 5.03
C HIS A 91 17.69 4.15 6.13
N TYR A 92 17.37 2.88 5.88
CA TYR A 92 17.54 1.79 6.82
C TYR A 92 18.49 0.76 6.21
N ALA A 93 19.59 0.48 6.91
CA ALA A 93 20.52 -0.58 6.57
C ALA A 93 19.84 -1.95 6.65
N ASP A 94 19.01 -2.16 7.66
CA ASP A 94 18.30 -3.41 7.91
C ASP A 94 16.98 -3.22 8.68
N ALA A 95 16.25 -4.32 8.86
CA ALA A 95 15.01 -4.35 9.64
C ALA A 95 15.22 -4.01 11.13
N LEU A 96 16.42 -4.26 11.69
CA LEU A 96 16.71 -3.97 13.09
C LEU A 96 16.81 -2.46 13.33
N GLN A 97 17.49 -1.72 12.44
CA GLN A 97 17.57 -0.27 12.48
C GLN A 97 16.18 0.36 12.30
N PHE A 98 15.39 -0.14 11.35
CA PHE A 98 14.00 0.28 11.19
C PHE A 98 13.19 0.09 12.47
N ASN A 99 13.29 -1.09 13.09
CA ASN A 99 12.58 -1.39 14.34
C ASN A 99 13.03 -0.51 15.52
N ARG A 100 14.33 -0.17 15.63
CA ARG A 100 14.82 0.78 16.65
C ARG A 100 14.22 2.17 16.45
N GLN A 101 14.21 2.66 15.21
CA GLN A 101 13.64 3.97 14.88
C GLN A 101 12.12 4.00 15.12
N LEU A 102 11.42 2.93 14.73
CA LEU A 102 9.97 2.77 14.96
C LEU A 102 9.65 2.74 16.45
N LYS A 103 10.42 2.02 17.27
CA LYS A 103 10.24 2.00 18.74
C LYS A 103 10.37 3.40 19.34
N LYS A 104 11.36 4.17 18.89
CA LYS A 104 11.59 5.56 19.33
C LYS A 104 10.42 6.49 18.96
N ASN A 105 9.96 6.45 17.71
CA ASN A 105 8.97 7.39 17.17
C ASN A 105 7.50 6.95 17.42
N ALA A 106 7.28 5.65 17.54
CA ALA A 106 5.98 5.00 17.45
C ALA A 106 5.91 3.72 18.28
N GLY A 107 6.46 3.71 19.50
CA GLY A 107 6.50 2.53 20.37
C GLY A 107 5.16 1.79 20.54
N ASN A 108 4.02 2.48 20.57
CA ASN A 108 2.70 1.83 20.62
C ASN A 108 2.41 0.97 19.39
N PHE A 109 2.75 1.48 18.19
CA PHE A 109 2.57 0.75 16.93
C PHE A 109 3.40 -0.54 16.92
N TRP A 110 4.65 -0.46 17.39
CA TRP A 110 5.52 -1.63 17.54
C TRP A 110 4.94 -2.63 18.56
N ARG A 111 4.45 -2.16 19.72
CA ARG A 111 3.84 -3.02 20.74
C ARG A 111 2.57 -3.72 20.25
N GLU A 112 1.76 -3.08 19.41
CA GLU A 112 0.60 -3.71 18.78
C GLU A 112 1.00 -4.85 17.84
N ALA A 113 2.01 -4.64 16.99
CA ALA A 113 2.53 -5.68 16.12
C ALA A 113 3.09 -6.85 16.92
N GLU A 114 3.82 -6.56 18.00
CA GLU A 114 4.37 -7.59 18.89
C GLU A 114 3.28 -8.36 19.65
N LYS A 115 2.22 -7.68 20.09
CA LYS A 115 1.02 -8.31 20.66
C LYS A 115 0.38 -9.29 19.67
N ALA A 116 0.23 -8.88 18.41
CA ALA A 116 -0.30 -9.72 17.34
C ALA A 116 0.58 -10.98 17.13
N ARG A 117 1.91 -10.81 17.07
CA ARG A 117 2.86 -11.91 16.93
C ARG A 117 2.76 -12.90 18.10
N ARG A 118 2.73 -12.40 19.34
CA ARG A 118 2.58 -13.25 20.55
C ARG A 118 1.24 -13.98 20.62
N ALA A 119 0.21 -13.46 19.96
CA ALA A 119 -1.06 -14.14 19.80
C ALA A 119 -1.03 -15.25 18.73
N GLY A 120 0.14 -15.56 18.17
CA GLY A 120 0.32 -16.62 17.17
C GLY A 120 -0.12 -16.23 15.76
N LEU A 121 -0.30 -14.94 15.49
CA LEU A 121 -0.63 -14.47 14.15
C LEU A 121 0.60 -14.50 13.25
N VAL A 122 0.41 -14.95 12.01
CA VAL A 122 1.48 -15.15 11.01
C VAL A 122 1.23 -14.25 9.81
N VAL A 123 2.30 -13.75 9.19
CA VAL A 123 2.21 -12.99 7.93
C VAL A 123 2.90 -13.74 6.82
N GLN A 124 2.22 -13.89 5.68
CA GLN A 124 2.77 -14.58 4.52
C GLN A 124 2.07 -14.17 3.21
N PRO A 125 2.73 -14.35 2.06
CA PRO A 125 2.07 -14.21 0.76
C PRO A 125 0.98 -15.27 0.58
N PHE A 126 -0.07 -14.97 -0.18
CA PHE A 126 -1.16 -15.92 -0.41
C PHE A 126 -1.84 -15.74 -1.78
N MET A 127 -2.55 -16.78 -2.22
CA MET A 127 -3.43 -16.72 -3.38
C MET A 127 -4.82 -16.26 -2.98
N LEU A 128 -5.26 -15.13 -3.54
CA LEU A 128 -6.60 -14.59 -3.28
C LEU A 128 -7.70 -15.63 -3.52
N ALA A 129 -7.57 -16.44 -4.57
CA ALA A 129 -8.54 -17.45 -4.96
C ALA A 129 -8.83 -18.50 -3.87
N ASN A 130 -7.90 -18.72 -2.93
CA ASN A 130 -8.09 -19.67 -1.83
C ASN A 130 -8.78 -19.05 -0.60
N HIS A 131 -9.00 -17.73 -0.58
CA HIS A 131 -9.45 -16.98 0.60
C HIS A 131 -10.58 -15.98 0.30
N THR A 132 -11.37 -16.23 -0.75
CA THR A 132 -12.45 -15.32 -1.17
C THR A 132 -13.54 -15.10 -0.10
N PRO A 133 -13.96 -16.11 0.71
CA PRO A 133 -14.88 -15.87 1.83
C PRO A 133 -14.33 -14.90 2.88
N ASP A 134 -13.08 -15.09 3.32
CA ASP A 134 -12.46 -14.20 4.30
C ASP A 134 -12.25 -12.79 3.74
N MET A 135 -11.84 -12.68 2.48
CA MET A 135 -11.71 -11.39 1.78
C MET A 135 -13.04 -10.63 1.77
N LEU A 136 -14.14 -11.33 1.51
CA LEU A 136 -15.49 -10.76 1.56
C LEU A 136 -15.83 -10.29 2.98
N ALA A 137 -15.58 -11.12 3.99
CA ALA A 137 -15.81 -10.77 5.39
C ALA A 137 -15.01 -9.53 5.80
N ILE A 138 -13.73 -9.47 5.45
CA ILE A 138 -12.85 -8.31 5.71
C ILE A 138 -13.43 -7.05 5.06
N ARG A 139 -13.80 -7.11 3.78
CA ARG A 139 -14.32 -5.95 3.03
C ARG A 139 -15.65 -5.46 3.63
N ARG A 140 -16.55 -6.36 4.02
CA ARG A 140 -17.87 -6.04 4.61
C ARG A 140 -17.84 -5.65 6.09
N SER A 141 -16.76 -5.96 6.80
CA SER A 141 -16.65 -5.69 8.24
C SER A 141 -16.71 -4.19 8.64
N ARG A 142 -16.44 -3.26 7.73
CA ARG A 142 -16.60 -1.81 7.97
C ARG A 142 -17.28 -1.11 6.79
N LYS A 143 -18.39 -0.43 7.09
CA LYS A 143 -19.15 0.40 6.15
C LYS A 143 -18.48 1.76 5.86
N VAL A 144 -17.67 2.27 6.79
CA VAL A 144 -16.94 3.54 6.64
C VAL A 144 -15.48 3.32 7.02
N ARG A 145 -14.57 3.77 6.15
CA ARG A 145 -13.11 3.73 6.34
C ARG A 145 -12.51 5.12 6.17
N ALA A 146 -11.18 5.19 6.22
CA ALA A 146 -10.45 6.44 6.15
C ALA A 146 -10.78 7.31 4.92
N PHE A 147 -11.18 6.70 3.80
CA PHE A 147 -11.55 7.39 2.57
C PHE A 147 -13.06 7.64 2.44
N GLY A 148 -13.84 7.37 3.50
CA GLY A 148 -15.30 7.53 3.50
C GLY A 148 -16.04 6.19 3.43
N PRO A 149 -17.31 6.21 2.99
CA PRO A 149 -18.12 5.02 2.81
C PRO A 149 -17.46 4.01 1.86
N VAL A 150 -17.56 2.73 2.19
CA VAL A 150 -17.04 1.63 1.37
C VAL A 150 -18.22 0.94 0.71
N LEU A 151 -18.43 1.22 -0.59
CA LEU A 151 -19.54 0.64 -1.34
C LEU A 151 -19.49 -0.89 -1.34
N ASP A 152 -18.29 -1.47 -1.49
CA ASP A 152 -18.06 -2.92 -1.38
C ASP A 152 -18.64 -3.52 -0.10
N ALA A 153 -18.70 -2.77 1.01
CA ALA A 153 -19.26 -3.30 2.25
C ALA A 153 -20.77 -3.61 2.14
N PHE A 154 -21.46 -2.96 1.20
CA PHE A 154 -22.88 -3.11 0.96
C PHE A 154 -23.18 -4.01 -0.24
N THR A 155 -22.40 -3.88 -1.32
CA THR A 155 -22.75 -4.48 -2.61
C THR A 155 -21.88 -5.66 -3.01
N LEU A 156 -20.69 -5.82 -2.42
CA LEU A 156 -19.79 -6.89 -2.82
C LEU A 156 -20.37 -8.25 -2.41
N THR A 157 -20.38 -9.16 -3.36
CA THR A 157 -20.81 -10.55 -3.18
C THR A 157 -19.63 -11.50 -3.33
N LEU A 158 -19.82 -12.76 -2.94
CA LEU A 158 -18.78 -13.78 -3.12
C LEU A 158 -18.53 -14.07 -4.61
N SER A 159 -19.57 -14.02 -5.45
CA SER A 159 -19.45 -14.17 -6.90
C SER A 159 -18.59 -13.09 -7.54
N ASP A 160 -18.63 -11.85 -7.04
CA ASP A 160 -17.77 -10.76 -7.53
C ASP A 160 -16.27 -11.02 -7.27
N LEU A 161 -15.97 -11.89 -6.30
CA LEU A 161 -14.61 -12.33 -5.97
C LEU A 161 -14.22 -13.67 -6.62
N GLY A 162 -15.06 -14.23 -7.50
CA GLY A 162 -14.81 -15.50 -8.17
C GLY A 162 -15.48 -16.72 -7.54
N GLY A 163 -16.35 -16.52 -6.53
CA GLY A 163 -17.06 -17.61 -5.85
C GLY A 163 -16.27 -18.22 -4.69
N ALA A 164 -16.86 -19.23 -4.03
CA ALA A 164 -16.18 -20.00 -3.00
C ALA A 164 -15.11 -20.91 -3.66
N PRO A 165 -13.94 -21.11 -3.05
CA PRO A 165 -12.92 -21.99 -3.59
C PRO A 165 -13.41 -23.44 -3.62
N THR A 166 -13.29 -24.11 -4.77
CA THR A 166 -13.58 -25.55 -4.92
C THR A 166 -12.31 -26.38 -5.03
N GLN A 167 -11.19 -25.76 -5.38
CA GLN A 167 -9.87 -26.40 -5.55
C GLN A 167 -8.78 -25.48 -5.04
N PHE A 168 -7.76 -26.06 -4.42
CA PHE A 168 -6.60 -25.32 -3.91
C PHE A 168 -5.72 -24.84 -5.07
N GLN A 169 -5.40 -23.55 -5.08
CA GLN A 169 -4.47 -22.96 -6.05
C GLN A 169 -3.11 -22.70 -5.39
N PRO A 170 -1.99 -23.18 -5.96
CA PRO A 170 -0.67 -22.93 -5.40
C PRO A 170 -0.29 -21.46 -5.48
N LEU A 171 0.50 -20.98 -4.51
CA LEU A 171 1.05 -19.63 -4.52
C LEU A 171 1.94 -19.41 -5.75
N GLN A 172 1.59 -18.40 -6.53
CA GLN A 172 2.41 -17.91 -7.63
C GLN A 172 3.20 -16.69 -7.14
N LEU A 173 4.51 -16.85 -7.01
CA LEU A 173 5.41 -15.74 -6.70
C LEU A 173 5.76 -14.97 -7.98
N PRO A 174 6.16 -13.69 -7.87
CA PRO A 174 6.55 -12.92 -9.04
C PRO A 174 7.80 -13.47 -9.73
N ASP A 175 7.69 -13.75 -11.04
CA ASP A 175 8.84 -14.06 -11.89
C ASP A 175 9.57 -12.79 -12.33
N ALA A 176 8.83 -11.72 -12.59
CA ALA A 176 9.39 -10.42 -12.95
C ALA A 176 9.92 -9.71 -11.70
N ALA A 177 11.16 -9.23 -11.74
CA ALA A 177 11.77 -8.56 -10.59
C ALA A 177 11.08 -7.22 -10.28
N GLU A 178 10.80 -6.42 -11.31
CA GLU A 178 10.49 -5.00 -11.15
C GLU A 178 9.00 -4.66 -11.20
N HIS A 179 8.16 -5.56 -11.73
CA HIS A 179 6.76 -5.27 -11.99
C HIS A 179 5.88 -6.46 -11.67
N TRP A 180 5.12 -6.36 -10.59
CA TRP A 180 4.28 -7.45 -10.12
C TRP A 180 3.17 -6.96 -9.20
N ASP A 181 2.15 -7.80 -9.04
CA ASP A 181 1.20 -7.72 -7.94
C ASP A 181 1.25 -8.96 -7.05
N LEU A 182 1.11 -8.74 -5.75
CA LEU A 182 1.18 -9.79 -4.75
C LEU A 182 0.19 -9.48 -3.62
N TYR A 183 -0.39 -10.53 -3.06
CA TYR A 183 -1.18 -10.44 -1.84
C TYR A 183 -0.35 -10.91 -0.64
N LEU A 184 -0.35 -10.11 0.41
CA LEU A 184 0.24 -10.45 1.71
C LEU A 184 -0.87 -10.44 2.77
N GLY A 185 -0.97 -11.49 3.57
CA GLY A 185 -2.06 -11.70 4.52
C GLY A 185 -1.56 -11.85 5.95
N VAL A 186 -2.40 -11.47 6.92
CA VAL A 186 -2.26 -11.82 8.34
C VAL A 186 -3.21 -12.97 8.62
N PHE A 187 -2.68 -14.08 9.10
CA PHE A 187 -3.40 -15.31 9.32
C PHE A 187 -3.43 -15.67 10.80
N LYS A 188 -4.58 -16.18 11.23
CA LYS A 188 -4.72 -16.91 12.49
C LYS A 188 -4.74 -18.42 12.16
N PRO A 189 -3.78 -19.21 12.67
CA PRO A 189 -3.84 -20.67 12.53
C PRO A 189 -5.12 -21.21 13.19
N VAL A 190 -5.90 -21.99 12.43
CA VAL A 190 -7.13 -22.63 12.89
C VAL A 190 -7.22 -23.99 12.20
N SER A 191 -6.97 -25.07 12.93
CA SER A 191 -6.96 -26.42 12.36
C SER A 191 -8.29 -26.74 11.66
N GLY A 192 -8.21 -27.29 10.44
CA GLY A 192 -9.39 -27.66 9.66
C GLY A 192 -10.21 -26.47 9.12
N TYR A 193 -9.69 -25.24 9.21
CA TYR A 193 -10.40 -24.08 8.69
C TYR A 193 -10.60 -24.16 7.18
N GLN A 194 -11.84 -23.98 6.74
CA GLN A 194 -12.27 -24.10 5.36
C GLN A 194 -12.59 -22.74 4.74
N GLN A 195 -12.32 -22.65 3.44
CA GLN A 195 -12.76 -21.56 2.57
C GLN A 195 -13.44 -22.23 1.37
N GLY A 196 -14.77 -22.36 1.41
CA GLY A 196 -15.48 -23.26 0.50
C GLY A 196 -15.09 -24.72 0.75
N ASP A 197 -14.75 -25.45 -0.31
CA ASP A 197 -14.34 -26.85 -0.23
C ASP A 197 -12.84 -27.01 0.07
N VAL A 198 -12.09 -25.90 0.10
CA VAL A 198 -10.64 -25.89 0.33
C VAL A 198 -10.33 -25.75 1.81
N VAL A 199 -9.61 -26.71 2.37
CA VAL A 199 -9.05 -26.63 3.72
C VAL A 199 -7.75 -25.83 3.67
N THR A 200 -7.72 -24.67 4.33
CA THR A 200 -6.53 -23.81 4.43
C THR A 200 -5.86 -23.92 5.79
N SER A 201 -6.57 -24.41 6.81
CA SER A 201 -6.13 -24.48 8.20
C SER A 201 -5.69 -23.12 8.80
N GLN A 202 -6.12 -22.02 8.18
CA GLN A 202 -5.78 -20.66 8.61
C GLN A 202 -6.84 -19.66 8.17
N GLN A 203 -7.23 -18.76 9.08
CA GLN A 203 -8.18 -17.69 8.80
C GLN A 203 -7.45 -16.39 8.46
N LEU A 204 -7.81 -15.76 7.35
CA LEU A 204 -7.28 -14.45 6.95
C LEU A 204 -7.99 -13.33 7.73
N LEU A 205 -7.22 -12.52 8.47
CA LEU A 205 -7.73 -11.42 9.31
C LEU A 205 -7.51 -10.03 8.72
N ALA A 206 -6.46 -9.88 7.92
CA ALA A 206 -6.08 -8.65 7.24
C ALA A 206 -5.25 -8.98 6.00
N TYR A 207 -5.24 -8.09 5.02
CA TYR A 207 -4.42 -8.26 3.83
C TYR A 207 -3.95 -6.92 3.26
N ALA A 208 -2.90 -7.00 2.45
CA ALA A 208 -2.43 -5.98 1.57
C ALA A 208 -2.38 -6.53 0.14
N ARG A 209 -2.91 -5.76 -0.82
CA ARG A 209 -2.57 -5.94 -2.23
C ARG A 209 -1.44 -4.98 -2.55
N LEU A 210 -0.33 -5.52 -3.01
CA LEU A 210 0.90 -4.79 -3.25
C LEU A 210 1.14 -4.72 -4.76
N HIS A 211 1.44 -3.54 -5.27
CA HIS A 211 1.88 -3.37 -6.66
C HIS A 211 3.31 -2.82 -6.67
N ARG A 212 4.24 -3.55 -7.28
CA ARG A 212 5.58 -3.06 -7.57
C ARG A 212 5.63 -2.47 -8.98
N ILE A 213 6.20 -1.28 -9.09
CA ILE A 213 6.49 -0.60 -10.35
C ILE A 213 7.93 -0.07 -10.29
N GLY A 214 8.84 -0.77 -10.95
CA GLY A 214 10.26 -0.42 -10.99
C GLY A 214 10.89 -0.42 -9.59
N ASN A 215 11.40 0.73 -9.15
CA ASN A 215 12.02 0.89 -7.83
C ASN A 215 11.04 1.28 -6.70
N MET A 216 9.73 1.26 -6.96
CA MET A 216 8.72 1.61 -5.97
C MET A 216 7.72 0.47 -5.77
N LEU A 217 7.43 0.19 -4.50
CA LEU A 217 6.29 -0.63 -4.10
C LEU A 217 5.18 0.28 -3.58
N ARG A 218 3.91 -0.09 -3.79
CA ARG A 218 2.79 0.62 -3.18
C ARG A 218 1.73 -0.31 -2.61
N TYR A 219 1.05 0.16 -1.57
CA TYR A 219 -0.25 -0.40 -1.21
C TYR A 219 -1.27 -0.04 -2.30
N ALA A 220 -1.73 -1.05 -3.04
CA ALA A 220 -2.92 -0.94 -3.88
C ALA A 220 -4.18 -1.04 -3.01
N GLU A 221 -4.17 -1.98 -2.06
CA GLU A 221 -5.17 -2.14 -1.03
C GLU A 221 -4.48 -2.47 0.30
N LEU A 222 -5.04 -2.00 1.41
CA LEU A 222 -4.62 -2.39 2.75
C LEU A 222 -5.86 -2.42 3.64
N MET A 223 -6.25 -3.62 4.08
CA MET A 223 -7.49 -3.82 4.82
C MET A 223 -7.31 -4.78 5.98
N GLY A 224 -7.98 -4.47 7.08
CA GLY A 224 -8.14 -5.38 8.21
C GLY A 224 -9.59 -5.51 8.58
N HIS A 225 -9.98 -6.71 8.99
CA HIS A 225 -11.29 -7.01 9.51
C HIS A 225 -11.54 -6.20 10.79
N ALA A 226 -12.69 -5.53 10.88
CA ALA A 226 -13.00 -4.60 11.97
C ALA A 226 -12.80 -5.19 13.37
N GLN A 227 -13.27 -6.43 13.57
CA GLN A 227 -13.19 -7.14 14.85
C GLN A 227 -11.76 -7.39 15.30
N TYR A 228 -10.79 -7.53 14.40
CA TYR A 228 -9.41 -7.90 14.78
C TYR A 228 -8.44 -6.71 14.79
N GLN A 229 -8.91 -5.48 14.52
CA GLN A 229 -8.04 -4.31 14.48
C GLN A 229 -7.35 -4.03 15.83
N HIS A 230 -8.06 -4.22 16.94
CA HIS A 230 -7.52 -4.05 18.30
C HIS A 230 -6.46 -5.10 18.69
N GLN A 231 -6.28 -6.14 17.86
CA GLN A 231 -5.26 -7.17 18.04
C GLN A 231 -3.95 -6.81 17.36
N GLY A 232 -3.88 -5.68 16.64
CA GLY A 232 -2.65 -5.22 16.00
C GLY A 232 -2.39 -5.79 14.60
N VAL A 233 -3.40 -6.40 13.95
CA VAL A 233 -3.25 -7.05 12.63
C VAL A 233 -2.66 -6.11 11.56
N MET A 234 -3.06 -4.83 11.56
CA MET A 234 -2.55 -3.85 10.59
C MET A 234 -1.10 -3.48 10.86
N SER A 235 -0.74 -3.33 12.14
CA SER A 235 0.60 -2.97 12.58
C SER A 235 1.57 -4.12 12.30
N LEU A 236 1.14 -5.37 12.56
CA LEU A 236 1.89 -6.58 12.22
C LEU A 236 2.13 -6.71 10.72
N LEU A 237 1.07 -6.58 9.91
CA LEU A 237 1.17 -6.69 8.44
C LEU A 237 2.18 -5.70 7.87
N HIS A 238 2.13 -4.45 8.32
CA HIS A 238 3.07 -3.42 7.86
C HIS A 238 4.50 -3.71 8.32
N LEU A 239 4.70 -4.08 9.59
CA LEU A 239 6.02 -4.36 10.15
C LEU A 239 6.73 -5.52 9.44
N GLU A 240 5.98 -6.61 9.18
CA GLU A 240 6.49 -7.79 8.48
C GLU A 240 6.82 -7.48 7.02
N LEU A 241 5.96 -6.71 6.34
CA LEU A 241 6.24 -6.27 4.98
C LEU A 241 7.51 -5.40 4.90
N VAL A 242 7.68 -4.42 5.79
CA VAL A 242 8.89 -3.59 5.77
C VAL A 242 10.13 -4.43 6.11
N SER A 243 10.01 -5.38 7.05
CA SER A 243 11.11 -6.30 7.38
C SER A 243 11.53 -7.14 6.16
N MET A 244 10.55 -7.70 5.42
CA MET A 244 10.78 -8.44 4.17
C MET A 244 11.46 -7.57 3.11
N LEU A 245 11.02 -6.31 2.93
CA LEU A 245 11.61 -5.38 1.97
C LEU A 245 13.03 -4.94 2.32
N LEU A 246 13.40 -4.93 3.61
CA LEU A 246 14.75 -4.60 4.05
C LEU A 246 15.69 -5.80 4.03
N GLN A 247 15.18 -7.03 4.16
CA GLN A 247 15.96 -8.26 4.03
C GLN A 247 16.43 -8.52 2.59
N ARG A 248 15.58 -8.23 1.59
CA ARG A 248 15.90 -8.33 0.15
C ARG A 248 16.47 -9.69 -0.28
N ASP A 249 16.04 -10.77 0.38
CA ASP A 249 16.55 -12.13 0.17
C ASP A 249 16.02 -12.79 -1.12
N LYS A 250 14.96 -12.24 -1.72
CA LYS A 250 14.39 -12.71 -2.99
C LYS A 250 14.68 -11.75 -4.14
N PRO A 251 14.91 -12.23 -5.37
CA PRO A 251 15.10 -11.37 -6.54
C PRO A 251 13.99 -10.34 -6.74
N TRP A 252 12.72 -10.74 -6.56
CA TRP A 252 11.56 -9.85 -6.71
C TRP A 252 11.40 -8.81 -5.60
N LEU A 253 12.22 -8.84 -4.55
CA LEU A 253 12.30 -7.83 -3.47
C LEU A 253 13.47 -6.85 -3.64
N GLN A 254 14.46 -7.17 -4.47
CA GLN A 254 15.66 -6.35 -4.67
C GLN A 254 15.37 -5.10 -5.51
N GLY A 255 16.07 -4.00 -5.27
CA GLY A 255 15.92 -2.76 -6.04
C GLY A 255 14.64 -1.97 -5.77
N ILE A 256 13.97 -2.22 -4.63
CA ILE A 256 12.87 -1.38 -4.15
C ILE A 256 13.46 -0.33 -3.21
N ASP A 257 13.39 0.93 -3.63
CA ASP A 257 13.91 2.08 -2.89
C ASP A 257 12.83 2.76 -2.05
N TYR A 258 11.59 2.77 -2.58
CA TYR A 258 10.48 3.49 -1.97
C TYR A 258 9.28 2.58 -1.75
N PHE A 259 8.71 2.67 -0.56
CA PHE A 259 7.40 2.10 -0.28
C PHE A 259 6.35 3.19 -0.11
N SER A 260 5.26 3.14 -0.88
CA SER A 260 4.24 4.19 -0.96
C SER A 260 2.90 3.81 -0.36
N TYR A 261 2.29 4.74 0.37
CA TYR A 261 0.92 4.65 0.88
C TYR A 261 -0.08 5.52 0.08
N GLY A 262 0.37 6.29 -0.91
CA GLY A 262 -0.46 7.28 -1.62
C GLY A 262 -0.23 8.71 -1.12
N ALA A 263 -1.21 9.61 -1.23
CA ALA A 263 -0.97 11.04 -1.00
C ALA A 263 -1.25 11.51 0.45
N LEU A 264 -0.54 12.56 0.88
CA LEU A 264 -0.64 13.20 2.20
C LEU A 264 -2.05 13.70 2.48
N GLU A 265 -2.70 14.31 1.50
CA GLU A 265 -3.97 15.00 1.61
C GLU A 265 -5.18 14.06 1.67
N GLN A 266 -4.98 12.78 1.30
CA GLN A 266 -6.06 11.80 1.24
C GLN A 266 -6.37 11.14 2.59
N GLY A 267 -7.63 10.76 2.76
CA GLY A 267 -8.16 10.05 3.92
C GLY A 267 -8.46 10.93 5.14
N SER A 268 -8.77 10.31 6.27
CA SER A 268 -9.11 10.98 7.54
C SER A 268 -7.86 11.33 8.38
N ALA A 269 -8.04 12.05 9.48
CA ALA A 269 -6.97 12.33 10.44
C ALA A 269 -6.35 11.04 11.02
N GLY A 270 -7.17 10.00 11.26
CA GLY A 270 -6.69 8.70 11.70
C GLY A 270 -5.74 8.03 10.69
N LEU A 271 -5.99 8.19 9.38
CA LEU A 271 -5.10 7.68 8.35
C LEU A 271 -3.76 8.41 8.33
N LEU A 272 -3.79 9.73 8.51
CA LEU A 272 -2.58 10.54 8.59
C LEU A 272 -1.74 10.15 9.81
N PHE A 273 -2.39 9.97 10.96
CA PHE A 273 -1.76 9.47 12.16
C PHE A 273 -1.13 8.09 11.93
N TRP A 274 -1.86 7.17 11.28
CA TRP A 274 -1.34 5.85 10.92
C TRP A 274 -0.10 5.95 10.01
N LYS A 275 -0.15 6.75 8.94
CA LYS A 275 0.98 6.98 8.01
C LYS A 275 2.23 7.44 8.75
N ARG A 276 2.07 8.40 9.67
CA ARG A 276 3.18 8.92 10.48
C ARG A 276 3.74 7.87 11.42
N LYS A 277 2.88 7.09 12.09
CA LYS A 277 3.33 6.01 12.98
C LYS A 277 4.04 4.89 12.21
N ALA A 278 3.57 4.58 11.02
CA ALA A 278 4.20 3.67 10.06
C ALA A 278 5.43 4.27 9.33
N GLN A 279 5.97 5.40 9.81
CA GLN A 279 7.20 6.04 9.29
C GLN A 279 7.14 6.50 7.82
N PHE A 280 5.95 6.64 7.23
CA PHE A 280 5.82 7.32 5.94
C PHE A 280 6.04 8.82 6.12
N LEU A 281 6.80 9.41 5.20
CA LEU A 281 7.15 10.83 5.18
C LEU A 281 6.67 11.49 3.87
N PRO A 282 6.41 12.80 3.89
CA PRO A 282 6.04 13.53 2.68
C PRO A 282 7.22 13.69 1.72
N TYR A 283 7.01 13.37 0.45
CA TYR A 283 7.99 13.49 -0.65
C TYR A 283 7.35 14.14 -1.87
N LEU A 284 8.14 14.95 -2.58
CA LEU A 284 7.90 15.28 -3.98
C LEU A 284 8.39 14.11 -4.85
N LEU A 285 7.79 13.93 -6.02
CA LEU A 285 8.17 12.86 -6.95
C LEU A 285 8.84 13.47 -8.16
N ASP A 286 9.93 12.85 -8.59
CA ASP A 286 10.56 13.14 -9.86
C ASP A 286 10.85 11.85 -10.62
N SER A 287 10.94 11.95 -11.94
CA SER A 287 11.41 10.83 -12.74
C SER A 287 12.92 10.79 -12.66
N ALA A 288 13.47 9.60 -12.41
CA ALA A 288 14.85 9.32 -12.76
C ALA A 288 14.98 9.26 -14.29
N SER A 289 14.69 10.34 -15.00
CA SER A 289 15.12 10.50 -16.40
C SER A 289 16.63 10.50 -16.36
N GLY A 290 17.27 9.49 -16.95
CA GLY A 290 18.71 9.33 -16.90
C GLY A 290 19.42 10.65 -17.20
N SER A 291 20.26 11.10 -16.28
CA SER A 291 21.36 11.99 -16.63
C SER A 291 22.48 11.12 -17.20
N PRO A 292 22.73 11.08 -18.52
CA PRO A 292 24.07 10.80 -19.00
C PRO A 292 24.89 12.07 -18.78
N GLY A 293 25.30 12.30 -17.53
CA GLY A 293 26.29 13.32 -17.19
C GLY A 293 27.68 12.71 -17.30
N VAL A 294 28.10 12.37 -18.52
CA VAL A 294 29.52 12.23 -18.84
C VAL A 294 30.10 13.63 -18.70
N THR A 295 30.72 13.94 -17.57
CA THR A 295 31.81 14.92 -17.57
C THR A 295 33.05 14.18 -18.04
N ALA A 296 33.26 14.20 -19.35
CA ALA A 296 34.61 14.16 -19.88
C ALA A 296 35.23 15.52 -19.53
N GLY A 297 36.29 15.46 -18.72
CA GLY A 297 37.18 16.54 -18.35
C GLY A 297 38.44 15.90 -17.80
#